data_AF-A0A0A2M5P6-F1
#
_entry.id   AF-A0A0A2M5P6-F1
#
_cell.length_a   1.000
_cell.length_b   1.000
_cell.length_c   1.000
_cell.angle_alpha   90.00
_cell.angle_beta   90.00
_cell.angle_gamma   90.00
#
_symmetry.space_group_name_H-M   'P 1'
#
loop_
_entity.id
_entity.type
_entity.pdbx_description
1 polymer ?
#
loop_
_entity_poly.entity_id
_entity_poly.type
_entity_poly.pdbx_seq_one_letter_code
_entity_poly.pdbx_strand_id
1 'polypeptide(L)'
;MKSIKFILIAFTALLFSTNLSAQQQKTVQTATIKTAIYCDHCKNCESCGDKFNRTLLKEKGVQMVVLDEKAMTIKVTYNSKKTNLTKIKQAISKLGYDADDVKAEAIAYAGLDDCCKKQ
;
A
#
# COMPACT_ATOMS: atom_id res chain seq x y z
N MET A 1 -45.60 34.85 -24.15
CA MET A 1 -44.88 35.00 -22.86
C MET A 1 -44.59 33.70 -22.10
N LYS A 2 -45.11 32.53 -22.51
CA LYS A 2 -44.75 31.23 -21.88
C LYS A 2 -43.50 30.62 -22.50
N SER A 3 -43.34 30.72 -23.83
CA SER A 3 -42.20 30.21 -24.61
C SER A 3 -40.88 30.96 -24.39
N ILE A 4 -40.91 32.25 -24.04
CA ILE A 4 -39.71 33.04 -23.69
C ILE A 4 -39.17 32.64 -22.31
N LYS A 5 -40.06 32.31 -21.36
CA LYS A 5 -39.65 31.74 -20.05
C LYS A 5 -39.00 30.37 -20.22
N PHE A 6 -39.47 29.54 -21.16
CA PHE A 6 -38.84 28.26 -21.46
C PHE A 6 -37.43 28.41 -22.08
N ILE A 7 -37.18 29.44 -22.88
CA ILE A 7 -35.84 29.71 -23.47
C ILE A 7 -34.86 30.27 -22.42
N LEU A 8 -35.33 31.07 -21.46
CA LEU A 8 -34.51 31.56 -20.33
C LEU A 8 -34.15 30.49 -19.30
N ILE A 9 -34.98 29.46 -19.14
CA ILE A 9 -34.73 28.32 -18.23
C ILE A 9 -33.74 27.31 -18.85
N ALA A 10 -33.63 27.25 -20.18
CA ALA A 10 -32.67 26.40 -20.87
C ALA A 10 -31.23 26.95 -20.81
N PHE A 11 -31.05 28.27 -20.65
CA PHE A 11 -29.74 28.91 -20.63
C PHE A 11 -29.05 28.84 -19.25
N THR A 12 -29.82 28.69 -18.16
CA THR A 12 -29.30 28.53 -16.79
C THR A 12 -28.90 27.10 -16.44
N ALA A 13 -29.30 26.11 -17.25
CA ALA A 13 -28.91 24.70 -17.07
C ALA A 13 -27.49 24.38 -17.58
N LEU A 14 -26.85 25.30 -18.31
CA LEU A 14 -25.50 25.11 -18.89
C LEU A 14 -24.34 25.52 -17.95
N LEU A 15 -24.65 26.00 -16.75
CA LEU A 15 -23.66 26.48 -15.77
C LEU A 15 -23.43 25.52 -14.59
N PHE A 16 -23.96 24.30 -14.64
CA PHE A 16 -23.45 23.20 -13.81
C PHE A 16 -22.12 22.72 -14.38
N SER A 17 -21.12 23.60 -14.25
CA SER A 17 -19.71 23.28 -14.32
C SER A 17 -19.49 22.03 -13.50
N THR A 18 -19.25 20.92 -14.21
CA THR A 18 -18.71 19.71 -13.64
C THR A 18 -17.45 20.12 -12.89
N ASN A 19 -17.54 20.15 -11.57
CA ASN A 19 -16.38 20.17 -10.70
C ASN A 19 -15.62 18.87 -10.99
N LEU A 20 -14.75 18.90 -11.99
CA LEU A 20 -13.65 17.95 -12.09
C LEU A 20 -12.81 18.22 -10.85
N SER A 21 -13.13 17.53 -9.75
CA SER A 21 -12.14 17.29 -8.71
C SER A 21 -11.03 16.48 -9.36
N ALA A 22 -10.07 17.18 -9.95
CA ALA A 22 -8.73 16.67 -10.12
C ALA A 22 -8.21 16.43 -8.70
N GLN A 23 -8.54 15.27 -8.12
CA GLN A 23 -7.92 14.81 -6.89
C GLN A 23 -6.43 14.80 -7.18
N GLN A 24 -5.75 15.79 -6.63
CA GLN A 24 -4.31 15.92 -6.65
C GLN A 24 -3.76 14.74 -5.84
N GLN A 25 -3.66 13.60 -6.52
CA GLN A 25 -3.18 12.36 -5.94
C GLN A 25 -1.73 12.63 -5.54
N LYS A 26 -1.49 12.81 -4.24
CA LYS A 26 -0.15 13.03 -3.71
C LYS A 26 0.74 11.93 -4.27
N THR A 27 1.81 12.35 -4.95
CA THR A 27 2.75 11.45 -5.63
C THR A 27 3.43 10.52 -4.63
N VAL A 28 3.55 10.95 -3.38
CA VAL A 28 3.99 10.12 -2.26
C VAL A 28 2.78 9.73 -1.42
N GLN A 29 2.61 8.44 -1.19
CA GLN A 29 1.55 7.84 -0.42
C GLN A 29 2.15 7.01 0.71
N THR A 30 1.44 6.94 1.83
CA THR A 30 1.77 6.06 2.96
C THR A 30 0.63 5.08 3.14
N ALA A 31 0.96 3.81 3.27
CA ALA A 31 0.00 2.75 3.52
C ALA A 31 0.49 1.84 4.64
N THR A 32 -0.45 1.31 5.41
CA THR A 32 -0.20 0.32 6.45
C THR A 32 -0.73 -1.01 5.95
N ILE A 33 0.15 -2.01 5.90
CA ILE A 33 -0.14 -3.37 5.44
C ILE A 33 -0.12 -4.27 6.66
N LYS A 34 -1.19 -5.02 6.92
CA LYS A 34 -1.20 -6.02 7.98
C LYS A 34 -0.35 -7.21 7.55
N THR A 35 0.43 -7.73 8.46
CA THR A 35 1.29 -8.87 8.20
C THR A 35 1.35 -9.78 9.41
N ALA A 36 1.37 -11.09 9.19
CA ALA A 36 1.44 -12.04 10.28
C ALA A 36 2.91 -12.24 10.68
N ILE A 37 3.35 -11.50 11.69
CA ILE A 37 4.69 -11.62 12.27
C ILE A 37 4.56 -12.40 13.58
N TYR A 38 5.27 -13.52 13.67
CA TYR A 38 5.21 -14.44 14.81
C TYR A 38 6.44 -14.37 15.72
N CYS A 39 7.41 -13.52 15.39
CA CYS A 39 8.58 -13.26 16.22
C CYS A 39 8.53 -11.85 16.84
N ASP A 40 8.96 -11.77 18.10
CA ASP A 40 9.03 -10.57 18.93
C ASP A 40 10.29 -9.72 18.69
N HIS A 41 11.22 -10.25 17.89
CA HIS A 41 12.50 -9.64 17.57
C HIS A 41 12.74 -9.50 16.06
N CYS A 42 11.76 -9.77 15.20
CA CYS A 42 11.82 -9.56 13.74
C CYS A 42 12.56 -8.28 13.35
N LYS A 43 12.20 -7.13 13.92
CA LYS A 43 12.72 -5.79 13.60
C LYS A 43 14.19 -5.64 13.95
N ASN A 44 14.63 -6.29 15.02
CA ASN A 44 16.00 -6.26 15.50
C ASN A 44 16.79 -7.50 15.04
N CYS A 45 16.16 -8.37 14.26
CA CYS A 45 16.76 -9.56 13.71
C CYS A 45 17.48 -9.22 12.40
N GLU A 46 18.77 -9.49 12.34
CA GLU A 46 19.57 -9.32 11.12
C GLU A 46 19.08 -10.23 9.97
N SER A 47 18.37 -11.32 10.27
CA SER A 47 17.83 -12.21 9.23
C SER A 47 16.44 -11.80 8.73
N CYS A 48 15.51 -11.44 9.63
CA CYS A 48 14.12 -11.13 9.23
C CYS A 48 13.88 -9.62 8.99
N GLY A 49 14.16 -8.72 9.94
CA GLY A 49 13.85 -7.29 9.84
C GLY A 49 14.71 -6.53 8.85
N ASP A 50 16.01 -6.86 8.81
CA ASP A 50 16.92 -6.31 7.81
C ASP A 50 16.57 -6.78 6.40
N LYS A 51 16.05 -8.00 6.25
CA LYS A 51 15.59 -8.52 4.95
C LYS A 51 14.35 -7.76 4.46
N PHE A 52 13.42 -7.41 5.35
CA PHE A 52 12.30 -6.52 5.02
C PHE A 52 12.79 -5.14 4.56
N ASN A 53 13.60 -4.47 5.38
CA ASN A 53 14.11 -3.14 5.03
C ASN A 53 14.89 -3.17 3.71
N ARG A 54 15.84 -4.09 3.55
CA ARG A 54 16.67 -4.18 2.34
C ARG A 54 15.86 -4.52 1.10
N THR A 55 14.88 -5.42 1.18
CA THR A 55 14.11 -5.85 0.00
C THR A 55 13.09 -4.79 -0.38
N LEU A 56 12.31 -4.31 0.59
CA LEU A 56 11.26 -3.33 0.31
C LEU A 56 11.82 -1.94 -0.02
N LEU A 57 12.93 -1.49 0.57
CA LEU A 57 13.56 -0.23 0.16
C LEU A 57 14.22 -0.32 -1.23
N LYS A 58 14.58 -1.51 -1.70
CA LYS A 58 15.06 -1.72 -3.08
C LYS A 58 13.92 -1.69 -4.10
N GLU A 59 12.68 -1.93 -3.68
CA GLU A 59 11.53 -1.82 -4.57
C GLU A 59 11.41 -0.39 -5.12
N LYS A 60 11.29 -0.29 -6.43
CA LYS A 60 11.39 0.99 -7.13
C LYS A 60 10.30 1.95 -6.65
N GLY A 61 10.71 3.03 -5.99
CA GLY A 61 9.80 4.07 -5.53
C GLY A 61 9.31 3.92 -4.10
N VAL A 62 9.70 2.86 -3.38
CA VAL A 62 9.58 2.84 -1.92
C VAL A 62 10.63 3.78 -1.34
N GLN A 63 10.23 4.56 -0.34
CA GLN A 63 11.07 5.58 0.30
C GLN A 63 11.32 5.27 1.77
N MET A 64 10.35 4.66 2.44
CA MET A 64 10.44 4.33 3.86
C MET A 64 9.63 3.08 4.16
N VAL A 65 10.18 2.25 5.03
CA VAL A 65 9.55 1.03 5.53
C VAL A 65 9.69 1.07 7.05
N VAL A 66 8.58 0.88 7.76
CA VAL A 66 8.56 0.82 9.22
C VAL A 66 7.81 -0.44 9.62
N LEU A 67 8.55 -1.37 10.24
CA LEU A 67 7.99 -2.57 10.83
C LEU A 67 7.48 -2.28 12.25
N ASP A 68 6.25 -2.69 12.52
CA ASP A 68 5.64 -2.69 13.85
C ASP A 68 5.13 -4.11 14.16
N GLU A 69 5.94 -4.88 14.88
CA GLU A 69 5.64 -6.27 15.21
C GLU A 69 4.53 -6.38 16.26
N LYS A 70 4.45 -5.41 17.17
CA LYS A 70 3.41 -5.36 18.20
C LYS A 70 2.04 -5.15 17.58
N ALA A 71 1.97 -4.28 16.58
CA ALA A 71 0.75 -4.04 15.80
C ALA A 71 0.57 -5.05 14.66
N MET A 72 1.57 -5.91 14.38
CA MET A 72 1.58 -6.82 13.24
C MET A 72 1.33 -6.08 11.91
N THR A 73 2.03 -4.94 11.72
CA THR A 73 1.90 -4.10 10.52
C THR A 73 3.22 -3.64 9.95
N ILE A 74 3.24 -3.41 8.64
CA ILE A 74 4.32 -2.76 7.91
C ILE A 74 3.78 -1.46 7.33
N LYS A 75 4.30 -0.33 7.78
CA LYS A 75 4.01 0.98 7.18
C LYS A 75 5.01 1.27 6.07
N VAL A 76 4.51 1.48 4.86
CA VAL A 76 5.33 1.77 3.68
C VAL A 76 4.96 3.13 3.13
N THR A 77 5.97 4.00 2.96
CA THR A 77 5.84 5.25 2.21
C THR A 77 6.47 5.06 0.84
N TYR A 78 5.68 5.28 -0.22
CA TYR A 78 6.09 5.00 -1.59
C TYR A 78 5.58 6.05 -2.57
N ASN A 79 6.23 6.12 -3.72
CA ASN A 79 5.84 6.96 -4.83
C ASN A 79 4.85 6.21 -5.72
N SER A 80 3.58 6.65 -5.74
CA SER A 80 2.48 5.99 -6.47
C SER A 80 2.64 6.06 -8.00
N LYS A 81 3.53 6.91 -8.52
CA LYS A 81 3.88 6.93 -9.96
C LYS A 81 4.92 5.87 -10.33
N LYS A 82 5.64 5.31 -9.36
CA LYS A 82 6.72 4.34 -9.57
C LYS A 82 6.33 2.92 -9.14
N THR A 83 5.51 2.79 -8.10
CA THR A 83 5.01 1.51 -7.59
C THR A 83 3.58 1.66 -7.05
N ASN A 84 2.98 0.54 -6.64
CA ASN A 84 1.64 0.49 -6.08
C ASN A 84 1.58 -0.51 -4.91
N LEU A 85 0.48 -0.47 -4.15
CA LEU A 85 0.30 -1.36 -3.00
C LEU A 85 0.35 -2.84 -3.36
N THR A 86 -0.22 -3.23 -4.51
CA THR A 86 -0.22 -4.63 -4.96
C THR A 86 1.20 -5.17 -5.12
N LYS A 87 2.10 -4.40 -5.75
CA LYS A 87 3.50 -4.78 -5.91
C LYS A 87 4.23 -4.87 -4.57
N ILE A 88 3.96 -3.94 -3.65
CA ILE A 88 4.56 -3.95 -2.32
C ILE A 88 4.08 -5.19 -1.53
N LYS A 89 2.79 -5.51 -1.58
CA LYS A 89 2.24 -6.73 -0.96
C LYS A 89 2.83 -8.00 -1.56
N GLN A 90 2.99 -8.05 -2.88
CA GLN A 90 3.66 -9.16 -3.56
C GLN A 90 5.14 -9.29 -3.14
N ALA A 91 5.85 -8.18 -2.96
CA ALA A 91 7.22 -8.22 -2.45
C ALA A 91 7.28 -8.78 -1.02
N ILE A 92 6.33 -8.42 -0.15
CA ILE A 92 6.20 -9.00 1.20
C ILE A 92 5.89 -10.51 1.13
N SER A 93 4.97 -10.91 0.25
CA SER A 93 4.64 -12.32 0.00
C SER A 93 5.86 -13.15 -0.42
N LYS A 94 6.70 -12.60 -1.29
CA LYS A 94 7.97 -13.21 -1.73
C LYS A 94 9.03 -13.30 -0.64
N LEU A 95 8.87 -12.56 0.44
CA LEU A 95 9.70 -12.71 1.63
C LEU A 95 9.23 -13.85 2.53
N GLY A 96 8.05 -14.43 2.25
CA GLY A 96 7.46 -15.51 3.04
C GLY A 96 6.45 -15.02 4.07
N TYR A 97 5.93 -13.80 3.97
CA TYR A 97 4.99 -13.24 4.93
C TYR A 97 3.67 -12.86 4.29
N ASP A 98 2.58 -13.02 5.04
CA ASP A 98 1.26 -12.55 4.62
C ASP A 98 1.25 -11.01 4.56
N ALA A 99 0.53 -10.45 3.58
CA ALA A 99 0.40 -9.01 3.33
C ALA A 99 -1.07 -8.66 3.02
N ASP A 100 -1.83 -8.33 4.06
CA ASP A 100 -3.29 -8.20 4.04
C ASP A 100 -3.97 -9.43 3.41
N ASP A 101 -4.44 -9.27 2.17
CA ASP A 101 -5.15 -10.23 1.33
C ASP A 101 -4.20 -11.14 0.52
N VAL A 102 -2.91 -10.81 0.45
CA VAL A 102 -1.90 -11.60 -0.25
C VAL A 102 -1.24 -12.58 0.72
N LYS A 103 -1.35 -13.88 0.42
CA LYS A 103 -0.72 -14.94 1.21
C LYS A 103 0.75 -15.11 0.86
N ALA A 104 1.55 -15.45 1.86
CA ALA A 104 2.97 -15.78 1.70
C ALA A 104 3.19 -16.83 0.60
N GLU A 105 4.25 -16.64 -0.20
CA GLU A 105 4.66 -17.67 -1.15
C GLU A 105 5.23 -18.88 -0.38
N ALA A 106 4.70 -20.07 -0.67
CA ALA A 106 5.04 -21.28 0.08
C ALA A 106 6.56 -21.58 0.10
N ILE A 107 7.24 -21.36 -1.03
CA ILE A 107 8.69 -21.56 -1.14
C ILE A 107 9.45 -20.56 -0.26
N ALA A 108 9.03 -19.30 -0.26
CA ALA A 108 9.64 -18.26 0.55
C ALA A 108 9.39 -18.50 2.05
N TYR A 109 8.18 -18.91 2.41
CA TYR A 109 7.82 -19.27 3.79
C TYR A 109 8.62 -20.48 4.30
N ALA A 110 8.79 -21.51 3.46
CA ALA A 110 9.59 -22.68 3.82
C ALA A 110 11.06 -22.33 4.08
N GLY A 111 11.60 -21.34 3.35
CA GLY A 111 12.95 -20.81 3.52
C GLY A 111 13.11 -19.79 4.64
N LEU A 112 12.07 -19.51 5.44
CA LEU A 112 12.21 -18.71 6.65
C LEU A 112 12.92 -19.51 7.75
N ASP A 113 13.62 -18.78 8.61
CA ASP A 113 14.12 -19.32 9.87
C ASP A 113 12.95 -19.78 10.74
N ASP A 114 13.16 -20.80 11.57
CA ASP A 114 12.09 -21.42 12.36
C ASP A 114 11.45 -20.44 13.36
N CYS A 115 12.18 -19.41 13.81
CA CYS A 115 11.62 -18.35 14.65
C CYS A 115 10.60 -17.46 13.93
N CYS A 116 10.69 -17.35 12.60
CA CYS A 116 9.85 -16.48 11.77
C CYS A 116 8.64 -17.24 11.18
N LYS A 117 8.55 -18.56 11.38
CA LYS A 117 7.39 -19.39 11.01
C LYS A 117 6.30 -19.34 12.09
N LYS A 118 5.06 -19.55 11.66
CA LYS A 118 3.91 -19.70 12.55
C LYS A 118 4.12 -20.93 13.44
N GLN A 119 4.35 -20.72 14.73
CA GLN A 119 4.32 -21.77 15.75
C GLN A 119 2.89 -22.07 16.17
#